data_AF-A0A8T5M3C7-F1
#
_entry.id   AF-A0A8T5M3C7-F1
#
_cell.length_a   1.000
_cell.length_b   1.000
_cell.length_c   1.000
_cell.angle_alpha   90.00
_cell.angle_beta   90.00
_cell.angle_gamma   90.00
#
_symmetry.space_group_name_H-M   'P 1'
#
loop_
_entity.id
_entity.type
_entity.pdbx_description
1 polymer ?
#
loop_
_entity_poly.entity_id
_entity_poly.type
_entity_poly.pdbx_seq_one_letter_code
_entity_poly.pdbx_strand_id
1 'polypeptide(L)'
;MGHTVWSQRICSDIMLNELRAYGKALKKDDRELYEQLLKLPLKHLGSISYASSLHVWAFLLLSIILEQDKKIEQLKQSLHDESLVNRCVSEQELDCALVKDS
;
A
#
# COMPACT_ATOMS: atom_id res chain seq x y z
N MET A 1 -0.46 18.28 -39.10
CA MET A 1 0.78 18.25 -38.31
C MET A 1 0.55 17.29 -37.16
N GLY A 2 1.21 16.12 -37.19
CA GLY A 2 0.95 15.06 -36.22
C GLY A 2 1.39 15.46 -34.84
N HIS A 3 0.47 15.47 -33.87
CA HIS A 3 0.82 15.57 -32.47
C HIS A 3 1.67 14.35 -32.11
N THR A 4 2.94 14.58 -31.77
CA THR A 4 3.85 13.52 -31.32
C THR A 4 3.24 12.88 -30.08
N VAL A 5 3.00 11.57 -30.12
CA VAL A 5 2.64 10.81 -28.92
C VAL A 5 3.82 10.96 -27.96
N TRP A 6 3.58 11.59 -26.81
CA TRP A 6 4.60 11.75 -25.78
C TRP A 6 5.04 10.36 -25.30
N SER A 7 6.36 10.19 -25.09
CA SER A 7 6.86 8.93 -24.54
C SER A 7 6.21 8.66 -23.17
N GLN A 8 5.94 7.39 -22.86
CA GLN A 8 5.34 6.94 -21.60
C GLN A 8 6.04 7.54 -20.35
N ARG A 9 7.36 7.69 -20.44
CA ARG A 9 8.19 8.31 -19.40
C ARG A 9 7.76 9.75 -19.15
N ILE A 10 7.59 10.54 -20.20
CA ILE A 10 7.23 11.95 -20.06
C ILE A 10 5.80 12.10 -19.54
N CYS A 11 4.86 11.28 -20.01
CA CYS A 11 3.51 11.26 -19.44
C CYS A 11 3.55 10.95 -17.94
N SER A 12 4.37 9.99 -17.52
CA SER A 12 4.53 9.63 -16.11
C SER A 12 5.15 10.78 -15.29
N ASP A 13 6.17 11.44 -15.81
CA ASP A 13 6.82 12.57 -15.12
C ASP A 13 5.89 13.77 -14.95
N ILE A 14 5.09 14.08 -15.98
CA ILE A 14 4.06 15.13 -15.91
C ILE A 14 3.05 14.79 -14.81
N MET A 15 2.48 13.59 -14.83
CA MET A 15 1.51 13.16 -13.83
C MET A 15 2.10 13.19 -12.40
N LEU A 16 3.33 12.73 -12.21
CA LEU A 16 3.99 12.75 -10.90
C LEU A 16 4.24 14.17 -10.39
N ASN A 17 4.55 15.11 -11.28
CA ASN A 17 4.72 16.52 -10.92
C ASN A 17 3.39 17.16 -10.51
N GLU A 18 2.30 16.87 -11.22
CA GLU A 18 0.95 17.33 -10.85
C GLU A 18 0.53 16.79 -9.49
N LEU A 19 0.72 15.49 -9.26
CA LEU A 19 0.45 14.85 -7.97
C LEU A 19 1.30 15.46 -6.84
N ARG A 20 2.58 15.74 -7.09
CA ARG A 20 3.43 16.42 -6.12
C ARG A 20 2.95 17.84 -5.82
N ALA A 21 2.48 18.57 -6.83
CA ALA A 21 1.94 19.91 -6.64
C ALA A 21 0.64 19.86 -5.81
N TYR A 22 -0.24 18.90 -6.07
CA TYR A 22 -1.42 18.64 -5.26
C TYR A 22 -1.06 18.34 -3.79
N GLY A 23 -0.10 17.45 -3.56
CA GLY A 23 0.36 17.12 -2.20
C GLY A 23 0.87 18.34 -1.42
N LYS A 24 1.53 19.29 -2.10
CA LYS A 24 1.99 20.54 -1.48
C LYS A 24 0.84 21.47 -1.06
N ALA A 25 -0.32 21.37 -1.70
CA ALA A 25 -1.49 22.17 -1.38
C ALA A 25 -2.31 21.62 -0.19
N LEU A 26 -2.01 20.39 0.25
CA LEU A 26 -2.68 19.77 1.40
C LEU A 26 -2.25 20.39 2.74
N LYS A 27 -3.11 20.27 3.75
CA LYS A 27 -2.77 20.58 5.15
C LYS A 27 -1.63 19.69 5.64
N LYS A 28 -0.91 20.12 6.67
CA LYS A 28 0.30 19.43 7.15
C LYS A 28 0.06 17.93 7.44
N ASP A 29 -1.01 17.61 8.16
CA ASP A 29 -1.34 16.24 8.56
C ASP A 29 -1.67 15.36 7.33
N ASP A 30 -2.48 15.88 6.42
CA ASP A 30 -2.85 15.20 5.16
C ASP A 30 -1.65 15.04 4.23
N ARG A 31 -0.74 16.02 4.21
CA ARG A 31 0.45 16.04 3.35
C ARG A 31 1.40 14.90 3.70
N GLU A 32 1.65 14.67 4.98
CA GLU A 32 2.55 13.59 5.42
C GLU A 32 2.02 12.21 5.01
N LEU A 33 0.71 11.98 5.20
CA LEU A 33 0.04 10.76 4.75
C LEU A 33 0.07 10.63 3.21
N TYR A 34 -0.20 11.73 2.52
CA TYR A 34 -0.19 11.76 1.06
C TYR A 34 1.19 11.44 0.49
N GLU A 35 2.26 11.99 1.05
CA GLU A 35 3.63 11.71 0.61
C GLU A 35 4.02 10.25 0.82
N GLN A 36 3.51 9.60 1.88
CA GLN A 36 3.69 8.16 2.08
C GLN A 36 2.91 7.35 1.05
N LEU A 37 1.68 7.76 0.74
CA LEU A 37 0.81 7.11 -0.22
C LEU A 37 1.35 7.20 -1.65
N LEU A 38 1.91 8.35 -2.03
CA LEU A 38 2.50 8.58 -3.35
C LEU A 38 3.77 7.73 -3.61
N LYS A 39 4.40 7.18 -2.56
CA LYS A 39 5.55 6.25 -2.72
C LYS A 39 5.12 4.83 -3.12
N LEU A 40 3.90 4.42 -2.80
CA LEU A 40 3.38 3.08 -3.11
C LEU A 40 3.40 2.75 -4.61
N PRO A 41 2.85 3.60 -5.51
CA PRO A 41 2.77 3.27 -6.92
C PRO A 41 4.12 3.33 -7.63
N LEU A 42 5.12 4.04 -7.07
CA LEU A 42 6.47 4.13 -7.66
C LEU A 42 7.18 2.76 -7.73
N LYS A 43 6.83 1.82 -6.83
CA LYS A 43 7.32 0.43 -6.89
C LYS A 43 6.88 -0.30 -8.16
N HIS A 44 5.76 0.12 -8.74
CA HIS A 44 5.12 -0.51 -9.89
C HIS A 44 5.40 0.25 -11.20
N LEU A 45 6.25 1.28 -11.18
CA LEU A 45 6.49 2.15 -12.33
C LEU A 45 6.99 1.39 -13.56
N GLY A 46 7.74 0.29 -13.37
CA GLY A 46 8.15 -0.61 -14.45
C GLY A 46 6.96 -1.27 -15.14
N SER A 47 6.02 -1.82 -14.37
CA SER A 47 4.79 -2.44 -14.88
C SER A 47 3.86 -1.42 -15.54
N ILE A 48 3.77 -0.21 -14.97
CA ILE A 48 3.00 0.91 -15.53
C ILE A 48 3.58 1.35 -16.87
N SER A 49 4.92 1.41 -16.96
CA SER A 49 5.61 1.77 -18.19
C SER A 49 5.43 0.72 -19.27
N TYR A 50 5.45 -0.57 -18.89
CA TYR A 50 5.22 -1.69 -19.81
C TYR A 50 3.84 -1.62 -20.47
N ALA A 51 2.80 -1.27 -19.70
CA ALA A 51 1.42 -1.19 -20.20
C ALA A 51 1.22 -0.15 -21.32
N SER A 52 2.14 0.80 -21.50
CA SER A 52 2.12 1.79 -22.60
C SER A 52 0.78 2.52 -22.78
N SER A 53 0.04 2.71 -21.68
CA SER A 53 -1.28 3.36 -21.68
C SER A 53 -1.15 4.86 -21.50
N LEU A 54 -2.05 5.60 -22.16
CA LEU A 54 -2.21 7.04 -21.95
C LEU A 54 -2.72 7.37 -20.55
N HIS A 55 -3.42 6.43 -19.89
CA HIS A 55 -4.03 6.63 -18.58
C HIS A 55 -3.10 6.18 -17.43
N VAL A 56 -1.88 6.73 -17.39
CA VAL A 56 -0.88 6.42 -16.35
C VAL A 56 -1.45 6.58 -14.94
N TRP A 57 -2.30 7.59 -14.73
CA TRP A 57 -2.97 7.86 -13.45
C TRP A 57 -3.81 6.68 -12.95
N ALA A 58 -4.47 5.94 -13.84
CA ALA A 58 -5.34 4.83 -13.47
C ALA A 58 -4.51 3.68 -12.89
N PHE A 59 -3.32 3.45 -13.44
CA PHE A 59 -2.40 2.47 -12.89
C PHE A 59 -1.71 2.94 -11.61
N LEU A 60 -1.38 4.23 -11.48
CA LEU A 60 -0.91 4.78 -10.19
C LEU A 60 -1.94 4.53 -9.08
N LEU A 61 -3.22 4.80 -9.36
CA LEU A 61 -4.31 4.55 -8.42
C LEU A 61 -4.46 3.05 -8.10
N LEU A 62 -4.47 2.19 -9.12
CA LEU A 62 -4.58 0.75 -8.93
C LEU A 62 -3.42 0.19 -8.10
N SER A 63 -2.19 0.68 -8.33
CA SER A 63 -1.02 0.30 -7.55
C SER A 63 -1.10 0.75 -6.09
N ILE A 64 -1.70 1.91 -5.80
CA ILE A 64 -1.98 2.34 -4.42
C ILE A 64 -2.94 1.37 -3.75
N ILE A 65 -4.06 1.06 -4.42
CA ILE A 65 -5.09 0.15 -3.89
C ILE A 65 -4.48 -1.24 -3.65
N LEU A 66 -3.68 -1.75 -4.60
CA LEU A 66 -3.02 -3.04 -4.48
C LEU A 66 -2.08 -3.12 -3.27
N GLU A 67 -1.28 -2.08 -3.01
CA GLU A 67 -0.38 -2.05 -1.85
C GLU A 67 -1.16 -1.86 -0.54
N GLN A 68 -2.31 -1.18 -0.57
CA GLN A 68 -3.20 -1.08 0.59
C GLN A 68 -3.85 -2.43 0.92
N ASP A 69 -4.32 -3.16 -0.09
CA ASP A 69 -4.96 -4.46 0.09
C ASP A 69 -3.97 -5.49 0.67
N LYS A 70 -2.74 -5.53 0.16
CA LYS A 70 -1.65 -6.33 0.76
C LYS A 70 -1.41 -6.00 2.23
N LYS A 71 -1.41 -4.72 2.60
CA LYS A 71 -1.24 -4.31 4.02
C LYS A 71 -2.42 -4.77 4.86
N ILE A 72 -3.63 -4.68 4.34
CA ILE A 72 -4.84 -5.15 5.04
C ILE A 72 -4.77 -6.66 5.24
N GLU A 73 -4.36 -7.43 4.25
CA GLU A 73 -4.17 -8.88 4.38
C GLU A 73 -3.10 -9.24 5.42
N GLN A 74 -1.97 -8.54 5.41
CA GLN A 74 -0.91 -8.72 6.42
C GLN A 74 -1.42 -8.43 7.83
N LEU A 75 -2.14 -7.32 8.02
CA LEU A 75 -2.72 -6.98 9.32
C LEU A 75 -3.76 -8.02 9.78
N LYS A 76 -4.59 -8.53 8.86
CA LYS A 76 -5.54 -9.62 9.16
C LYS A 76 -4.83 -10.90 9.58
N GLN A 77 -3.72 -11.25 8.93
CA GLN A 77 -2.90 -12.41 9.30
C GLN A 77 -2.27 -12.22 10.68
N SER A 78 -1.66 -11.07 10.96
CA SER A 78 -1.05 -10.80 12.27
C SER A 78 -2.07 -10.85 13.41
N LEU A 79 -3.29 -10.32 13.21
CA LEU A 79 -4.37 -10.43 14.20
C LEU A 79 -4.84 -11.88 14.40
N HIS A 80 -4.90 -12.66 13.34
CA HIS A 80 -5.24 -14.08 13.44
C HIS A 80 -4.17 -14.85 14.22
N ASP A 81 -2.89 -14.60 13.92
CA ASP A 81 -1.77 -15.24 14.60
C ASP A 81 -1.71 -14.86 16.09
N GLU A 82 -1.94 -13.58 16.44
CA GLU A 82 -2.06 -13.14 17.84
C GLU A 82 -3.23 -13.82 18.56
N SER A 83 -4.36 -14.04 17.88
CA SER A 83 -5.51 -14.73 18.47
C SER A 83 -5.23 -16.22 18.74
N LEU A 84 -4.44 -16.86 17.88
CA LEU A 84 -3.98 -18.24 18.09
C LEU A 84 -2.98 -18.33 19.24
N VAL A 85 -2.04 -17.38 19.32
CA VAL A 85 -1.07 -17.31 20.43
C VAL A 85 -1.79 -17.11 21.76
N ASN A 86 -2.74 -16.18 21.85
CA ASN A 86 -3.52 -15.97 23.08
C ASN A 86 -4.31 -17.21 23.49
N ARG A 87 -4.85 -17.96 22.52
CA ARG A 87 -5.57 -19.20 22.79
C ARG A 87 -4.63 -20.31 23.29
N CYS A 88 -3.46 -20.48 22.67
CA CYS A 88 -2.45 -21.42 23.16
C CYS A 88 -1.93 -21.08 24.56
N VAL A 89 -1.73 -19.80 24.88
CA VAL A 89 -1.33 -19.37 26.23
C VAL A 89 -2.42 -19.71 27.24
N SER A 90 -3.69 -19.47 26.92
CA SER A 90 -4.81 -19.82 27.80
C SER A 90 -4.98 -21.33 28.02
N GLU A 91 -4.71 -22.16 27.00
CA GLU A 91 -4.74 -23.62 27.13
C GLU A 91 -3.56 -24.14 27.98
N GLN A 92 -2.36 -23.57 27.83
CA GLN A 92 -1.21 -23.91 28.66
C GLN A 92 -1.37 -23.48 30.13
N GLU A 93 -2.01 -22.34 30.40
CA GLU A 93 -2.30 -21.90 31.77
C GLU A 93 -3.30 -22.83 32.48
N LEU A 94 -4.29 -23.37 31.75
CA LEU A 94 -5.25 -24.35 32.26
C LEU A 94 -4.57 -25.70 32.55
N ASP A 95 -3.71 -26.20 31.66
CA ASP A 95 -2.95 -27.43 31.89
C ASP A 95 -1.97 -27.29 33.07
N CYS A 96 -1.30 -26.15 33.22
CA CYS A 96 -0.42 -25.91 34.37
C CYS A 96 -1.18 -25.78 35.71
N ALA A 97 -2.45 -25.35 35.70
CA ALA A 97 -3.28 -25.27 36.90
C ALA A 97 -3.73 -26.66 37.37
N LEU A 98 -4.08 -27.55 36.45
CA LEU A 98 -4.55 -28.91 36.77
C LEU A 98 -3.46 -29.85 37.31
N VAL A 99 -2.18 -29.56 37.06
CA VAL A 99 -1.05 -30.34 37.58
C VAL A 99 -0.69 -30.00 39.03
N LYS A 100 -1.18 -28.86 39.58
CA LYS A 100 -0.86 -28.44 40.96
C LYS A 100 -1.79 -28.99 42.05
N ASP A 101 -2.90 -29.63 41.66
CA ASP A 101 -3.91 -30.19 42.58
C ASP A 101 -3.82 -31.72 42.77
N SER A 102 -2.72 -32.35 42.32
CA SER A 102 -2.39 -33.78 42.57
C SER A 102 -1.10 -33.93 43.35
#